data_AF-A0A7W4EDD1-F1
#
_entry.id   AF-A0A7W4EDD1-F1
#
_cell.length_a   1.000
_cell.length_b   1.000
_cell.length_c   1.000
_cell.angle_alpha   90.00
_cell.angle_beta   90.00
_cell.angle_gamma   90.00
#
_symmetry.space_group_name_H-M   'P 1'
#
loop_
_entity.id
_entity.type
_entity.pdbx_description
1 polymer ?
#
loop_
_entity_poly.entity_id
_entity_poly.type
_entity_poly.pdbx_seq_one_letter_code
_entity_poly.pdbx_strand_id
1 'polypeptide(L)' 'MLDEPVTLVLTNEEVSRLMELITELTLGPYAPADEEWKWMENVLGFPPVDYYHDLFEKLRQFRDAPTSPSDK' A
#
# COMPACT_ATOMS: atom_id res chain seq x y z
N MET A 1 16.23 12.24 8.37
CA MET A 1 15.11 11.69 9.16
C MET A 1 13.98 11.11 8.30
N LEU A 2 13.90 11.36 6.98
CA LEU A 2 12.83 10.78 6.13
C LEU A 2 13.07 9.32 5.72
N ASP A 3 14.31 8.81 5.82
CA ASP A 3 14.68 7.44 5.40
C ASP A 3 14.86 6.46 6.57
N GLU A 4 14.47 6.85 7.79
CA GLU A 4 14.55 5.95 8.93
C GLU A 4 13.37 4.97 8.91
N PRO A 5 13.61 3.65 9.01
CA PRO A 5 12.54 2.67 9.02
C PRO A 5 11.68 2.85 10.28
N VAL A 6 10.36 2.82 10.08
CA VAL A 6 9.37 2.90 11.14
C VAL A 6 8.63 1.56 11.26
N THR A 7 8.38 1.12 12.49
CA THR A 7 7.58 -0.07 12.78
C THR A 7 6.16 0.34 13.17
N LEU A 8 5.16 -0.23 12.49
CA LEU A 8 3.75 -0.08 12.83
C LEU A 8 3.13 -1.46 13.07
N VAL A 9 2.37 -1.61 14.14
CA VAL A 9 1.63 -2.85 14.45
C VAL A 9 0.18 -2.66 14.00
N LEU A 10 -0.28 -3.53 13.10
CA LEU A 10 -1.63 -3.51 12.54
C LEU A 10 -2.28 -4.88 12.70
N THR A 11 -3.60 -4.89 12.85
CA THR A 11 -4.42 -6.11 12.79
C THR A 11 -4.55 -6.61 11.35
N ASN A 12 -4.90 -7.88 11.18
CA ASN A 12 -5.16 -8.46 9.85
C ASN A 12 -6.29 -7.71 9.11
N GLU A 13 -7.29 -7.21 9.84
CA GLU A 13 -8.37 -6.41 9.26
C GLU A 13 -7.84 -5.07 8.76
N GLU A 14 -7.05 -4.34 9.55
CA GLU A 14 -6.45 -3.07 9.13
C GLU A 14 -5.53 -3.23 7.91
N VAL A 15 -4.71 -4.29 7.89
CA VAL A 15 -3.89 -4.62 6.71
C VAL A 15 -4.76 -4.87 5.49
N SER A 16 -5.85 -5.63 5.64
CA SER A 16 -6.77 -5.94 4.53
C SER A 16 -7.47 -4.68 4.01
N ARG A 17 -7.94 -3.80 4.90
CA ARG A 17 -8.57 -2.52 4.53
C ARG A 17 -7.58 -1.58 3.84
N LEU A 18 -6.33 -1.54 4.28
CA LEU A 18 -5.30 -0.74 3.63
C LEU A 18 -4.99 -1.25 2.24
N MET A 19 -4.89 -2.57 2.07
CA MET A 19 -4.72 -3.20 0.76
C MET A 19 -5.91 -2.94 -0.17
N GLU A 20 -7.15 -3.02 0.34
CA GLU A 20 -8.37 -2.65 -0.40
C GLU A 20 -8.31 -1.19 -0.86
N LEU A 21 -7.97 -0.27 0.04
CA LEU A 21 -7.84 1.15 -0.27
C LEU A 21 -6.82 1.41 -1.40
N ILE A 22 -5.63 0.79 -1.32
CA ILE A 22 -4.60 0.93 -2.35
C ILE A 22 -5.10 0.36 -3.68
N THR A 23 -5.82 -0.76 -3.65
CA THR A 23 -6.39 -1.38 -4.85
C THR A 23 -7.44 -0.49 -5.50
N GLU A 24 -8.38 0.05 -4.73
CA GLU A 24 -9.41 0.96 -5.25
C GLU A 24 -8.81 2.24 -5.81
N LEU A 25 -7.78 2.77 -5.15
CA LEU A 25 -7.10 3.98 -5.57
C LEU A 25 -6.32 3.81 -6.88
N THR A 26 -5.73 2.63 -7.11
CA THR A 26 -4.84 2.38 -8.27
C THR A 26 -5.52 1.64 -9.42
N LEU A 27 -6.55 0.83 -9.14
CA LEU A 27 -7.19 -0.08 -10.09
C LEU A 27 -8.73 -0.06 -10.00
N GLY A 28 -9.30 0.69 -9.06
CA GLY A 28 -10.74 0.78 -8.87
C GLY A 28 -11.46 1.52 -10.01
N PRO A 29 -12.79 1.46 -10.05
CA PRO A 29 -13.60 2.13 -11.09
C PRO A 29 -13.48 3.66 -11.06
N TYR A 30 -12.98 4.22 -9.96
CA TYR A 30 -12.70 5.65 -9.78
C TYR A 30 -11.21 5.92 -9.58
N ALA A 31 -10.35 4.96 -9.92
CA ALA A 31 -8.92 5.21 -9.99
C ALA A 31 -8.67 6.33 -11.01
N PRO A 32 -7.86 7.34 -10.68
CA PRO A 32 -7.65 8.45 -11.60
C PRO A 32 -6.87 7.99 -12.84
N ALA A 33 -7.14 8.65 -13.95
CA ALA A 33 -6.45 8.41 -15.20
C ALA A 33 -4.99 8.90 -15.13
N ASP A 34 -4.16 8.45 -16.08
CA ASP A 34 -2.73 8.82 -16.14
C ASP A 34 -2.47 10.33 -16.04
N GLU A 35 -3.32 11.16 -16.66
CA GLU A 35 -3.19 12.62 -16.61
C GLU A 35 -3.53 13.19 -15.23
N GLU A 36 -4.56 12.67 -14.58
CA GLU A 36 -4.96 13.05 -13.23
C GLU A 36 -3.90 12.62 -12.22
N TRP A 37 -3.32 11.43 -12.41
CA TRP A 37 -2.24 10.93 -11.57
C TRP A 37 -0.99 11.80 -11.66
N LYS A 38 -0.60 12.20 -12.88
CA LYS A 38 0.47 13.18 -13.09
C LYS A 38 0.18 14.52 -12.44
N TRP A 39 -1.07 14.98 -12.46
CA TRP A 39 -1.44 16.21 -11.78
C TRP A 39 -1.31 16.07 -10.26
N MET A 40 -1.78 14.95 -9.69
CA MET A 40 -1.64 14.65 -8.26
C MET A 40 -0.17 14.60 -7.84
N GLU A 41 0.70 13.97 -8.63
CA GLU A 41 2.14 13.90 -8.37
C GLU A 41 2.77 15.29 -8.39
N ASN A 42 2.57 16.05 -9.48
CA ASN A 42 3.28 17.32 -9.69
C ASN A 42 2.72 18.49 -8.89
N VAL A 43 1.42 18.47 -8.55
CA VAL A 43 0.73 19.61 -7.93
C VAL A 43 0.38 19.34 -6.47
N LEU A 44 -0.09 18.13 -6.15
CA LEU A 44 -0.48 17.77 -4.78
C LEU A 44 0.66 17.08 -4.00
N GLY A 45 1.77 16.75 -4.66
CA GLY A 45 2.91 16.07 -4.05
C GLY A 45 2.61 14.62 -3.69
N PHE A 46 1.68 13.97 -4.40
CA PHE A 46 1.44 12.55 -4.22
C PHE A 46 2.65 11.74 -4.72
N PRO A 47 2.99 10.62 -4.06
CA PRO A 47 3.90 9.65 -4.63
C PRO A 47 3.43 9.12 -6.01
N PRO A 48 4.36 8.64 -6.85
CA PRO A 48 4.01 8.01 -8.12
C PRO A 48 3.17 6.73 -7.91
N VAL A 49 2.42 6.30 -8.93
CA VAL A 49 1.56 5.09 -8.84
C VAL A 49 2.35 3.86 -8.39
N ASP A 50 3.58 3.70 -8.89
CA ASP A 50 4.47 2.57 -8.58
C ASP A 50 4.79 2.47 -7.08
N TYR A 51 4.86 3.60 -6.37
CA TYR A 51 5.05 3.60 -4.93
C TYR A 51 3.93 2.84 -4.20
N TYR A 52 2.68 3.04 -4.63
CA TYR A 52 1.53 2.37 -4.04
C TYR A 52 1.49 0.88 -4.40
N HIS A 53 1.88 0.51 -5.61
CA HIS A 53 2.05 -0.90 -5.99
C HIS A 53 3.12 -1.59 -5.13
N ASP A 54 4.27 -0.96 -4.93
CA ASP A 54 5.33 -1.49 -4.07
C ASP A 54 4.88 -1.63 -2.61
N LEU A 55 4.10 -0.66 -2.11
CA LEU A 55 3.52 -0.72 -0.77
C LEU A 55 2.51 -1.86 -0.63
N PHE A 56 1.65 -2.08 -1.63
CA PHE A 56 0.72 -3.19 -1.66
C PHE A 56 1.44 -4.54 -1.60
N GLU A 57 2.49 -4.72 -2.40
CA GLU A 57 3.26 -5.97 -2.40
C GLU A 57 3.96 -6.21 -1.06
N LYS A 58 4.48 -5.17 -0.39
CA LYS A 58 5.01 -5.30 0.97
C LYS A 58 3.93 -5.77 1.96
N LEU A 59 2.76 -5.14 1.96
CA LEU A 59 1.63 -5.52 2.83
C LEU A 59 1.17 -6.96 2.58
N ARG A 60 1.08 -7.33 1.30
CA ARG A 60 0.75 -8.69 0.87
C ARG A 60 1.74 -9.71 1.41
N GLN A 61 3.04 -9.46 1.28
CA GLN A 61 4.08 -10.34 1.80
C GLN A 61 3.98 -10.53 3.31
N PHE A 62 3.70 -9.47 4.07
CA PHE A 62 3.50 -9.58 5.52
C PHE A 62 2.27 -10.42 5.88
N ARG A 63 1.17 -10.28 5.14
CA ARG A 63 -0.06 -11.05 5.37
C ARG A 63 0.08 -12.51 4.97
N ASP A 64 0.70 -12.77 3.83
CA ASP A 64 0.85 -14.11 3.24
C ASP A 64 2.06 -14.86 3.84
N ALA A 65 2.93 -14.18 4.61
CA ALA A 65 4.02 -14.82 5.34
C ALA A 65 3.45 -15.85 6.32
N PRO A 66 4.02 -17.06 6.39
CA PRO A 66 3.57 -18.06 7.34
C PRO A 66 3.68 -17.52 8.76
N THR A 67 2.55 -17.35 9.44
CA THR A 67 2.50 -17.13 10.88
C THR A 67 2.90 -18.45 11.56
N SER A 68 4.19 -18.70 11.75
CA SER A 68 4.59 -19.90 12.48
C SER A 68 5.99 -19.83 13.09
N PRO A 69 6.15 -20.44 14.27
CA PRO A 69 6.12 -21.90 14.33
C PRO A 69 4.95 -22.47 15.14
N SER A 70 4.23 -23.40 14.49
CA SER A 70 3.73 -24.65 15.04
C SER A 70 4.33 -24.98 16.42
N ASP A 71 3.56 -24.81 17.49
CA ASP A 71 3.87 -25.43 18.78
C ASP A 71 3.84 -26.95 18.59
N LYS A 72 5.00 -27.58 18.76
CA LYS A 72 5.18 -29.03 18.93
C LYS A 72 5.78 -29.27 20.30
#